data_AF-A0A1M7R511-F1
#
_entry.id   AF-A0A1M7R511-F1
#
_cell.length_a   1.000
_cell.length_b   1.000
_cell.length_c   1.000
_cell.angle_alpha   90.00
_cell.angle_beta   90.00
_cell.angle_gamma   90.00
#
_symmetry.space_group_name_H-M   'P 1'
#
loop_
_entity.id
_entity.type
_entity.pdbx_description
1 polymer ?
#
loop_
_entity_poly.entity_id
_entity_poly.type
_entity_poly.pdbx_seq_one_letter_code
_entity_poly.pdbx_strand_id
1 'polypeptide(L)'
;MRLPGTRYQEHGWEQVRKLLGLCSLQAFRQIEMHQMLEPGQHGALLDAYTDAVAASLHGYARSARGEAEGNSYGESVYELSLGLLYELQAQPAYWAAFAAAMASEHARSGAFWDDPAAEGVLRKKVNDMYATLRDKVDADNYIVATGRDCSPNKIYTYRMLDTAYREIAGLFAAWELNAARVAAILGRELAGTPIEVRQLKSISGCKAEWVIRWSASQEQFAGSPGPLHTRSKRFASLKNSPGKIASLLTEIGDYEELSANMDSIEEWQTEAGEAALWLEDYWRVMSESELAEAEGRQPDDDRIVPPPELVAEDDEAEPVEAVVDQGPAVSGPELAAEQSRAGELSLPLRYLELARSAQEAGSWTVRMLREESLPIRLAVYHKLLGPADDTYPDAWLDPVTGELPTLQQLAALDQISMPTLRKRRNEAIDKLYAANAAAAQ
;
A
#
# COMPACT_ATOMS: atom_id res chain seq x y z
N MET A 1 -3.50 7.97 3.31
CA MET A 1 -3.58 8.17 1.85
C MET A 1 -2.21 8.02 1.22
N ARG A 2 -2.05 7.08 0.29
CA ARG A 2 -0.86 6.94 -0.58
C ARG A 2 -1.29 7.23 -2.02
N LEU A 3 -1.26 8.49 -2.43
CA LEU A 3 -1.42 8.84 -3.84
C LEU A 3 -0.03 9.03 -4.47
N PRO A 4 0.15 8.72 -5.77
CA PRO A 4 1.43 8.91 -6.45
C PRO A 4 1.96 10.34 -6.26
N GLY A 5 3.24 10.46 -5.87
CA GLY A 5 3.92 11.73 -5.67
C GLY A 5 3.52 12.51 -4.41
N THR A 6 2.47 12.11 -3.68
CA THR A 6 2.07 12.81 -2.45
C THR A 6 2.99 12.45 -1.30
N ARG A 7 3.71 13.42 -0.73
CA ARG A 7 4.68 13.21 0.36
C ARG A 7 4.08 13.48 1.73
N TYR A 8 3.17 14.45 1.81
CA TYR A 8 2.63 14.90 3.09
C TYR A 8 1.35 14.14 3.42
N GLN A 9 1.50 13.05 4.17
CA GLN A 9 0.40 12.19 4.60
C GLN A 9 -0.25 12.70 5.90
N GLU A 10 -1.53 12.38 6.13
CA GLU A 10 -2.30 13.03 7.20
C GLU A 10 -1.84 12.64 8.62
N HIS A 11 -1.31 11.43 8.81
CA HIS A 11 -0.84 10.98 10.13
C HIS A 11 0.41 11.74 10.60
N GLY A 12 1.36 12.03 9.72
CA GLY A 12 2.57 12.79 10.06
C GLY A 12 2.43 14.30 9.89
N TRP A 13 1.47 14.77 9.09
CA TRP A 13 1.26 16.19 8.81
C TRP A 13 1.07 17.03 10.09
N GLU A 14 0.34 16.52 11.09
CA GLU A 14 0.12 17.28 12.32
C GLU A 14 1.42 17.58 13.07
N GLN A 15 2.41 16.69 13.00
CA GLN A 15 3.73 16.91 13.60
C GLN A 15 4.57 17.88 12.77
N VAL A 16 4.54 17.75 11.44
CA VAL A 16 5.17 18.71 10.50
C VAL A 16 4.64 20.12 10.73
N ARG A 17 3.31 20.27 10.77
CA ARG A 17 2.62 21.54 11.05
C ARG A 17 3.03 22.13 12.40
N LYS A 18 3.10 21.31 13.45
CA LYS A 18 3.54 21.77 14.78
C LYS A 18 5.00 22.20 14.80
N LEU A 19 5.88 21.47 14.11
CA LEU A 19 7.30 21.79 14.04
C LEU A 19 7.53 23.08 13.26
N LEU A 20 6.97 23.19 12.05
CA LEU A 20 7.02 24.41 11.24
C LEU A 20 6.43 25.62 11.97
N GLY A 21 5.29 25.45 12.64
CA GLY A 21 4.68 26.51 13.45
C GLY A 21 5.60 26.98 14.58
N LEU A 22 6.26 26.05 15.29
CA LEU A 22 7.22 26.38 16.35
C LEU A 22 8.44 27.13 15.80
N CYS A 23 9.08 26.60 14.76
CA CYS A 23 10.28 27.19 14.17
C CYS A 23 10.00 28.55 13.53
N SER A 24 8.83 28.73 12.90
CA SER A 24 8.40 30.02 12.34
C SER A 24 8.22 31.08 13.40
N LEU A 25 7.62 30.75 14.54
CA LEU A 25 7.47 31.68 15.65
C LEU A 25 8.82 32.09 16.25
N GLN A 26 9.79 31.18 16.28
CA GLN A 26 11.16 31.50 16.68
C GLN A 26 11.85 32.42 15.67
N ALA A 27 11.69 32.16 14.37
CA ALA A 27 12.24 33.00 13.30
C ALA A 27 11.64 34.41 13.33
N PHE A 28 10.34 34.57 13.60
CA PHE A 28 9.69 35.88 13.70
C PHE A 28 10.20 36.76 14.83
N ARG A 29 10.86 36.18 15.85
CA ARG A 29 11.54 36.96 16.90
C ARG A 29 12.89 37.52 16.45
N GLN A 30 13.41 37.07 15.32
CA GLN A 30 14.74 37.42 14.79
C GLN A 30 14.66 38.31 13.54
N ILE A 31 13.47 38.47 12.94
CA ILE A 31 13.28 39.28 11.74
C ILE A 31 12.41 40.52 12.02
N GLU A 32 12.65 41.59 11.26
CA GLU A 32 11.93 42.86 11.40
C GLU A 32 10.52 42.76 10.79
N MET A 33 9.54 42.35 11.61
CA MET A 33 8.16 42.08 11.17
C MET A 33 7.44 43.27 10.54
N HIS A 34 7.87 44.51 10.83
CA HIS A 34 7.34 45.71 10.17
C HIS A 34 7.58 45.69 8.65
N GLN A 35 8.66 45.07 8.19
CA GLN A 35 8.97 44.91 6.76
C GLN A 35 7.94 44.03 6.03
N MET A 36 7.16 43.21 6.75
CA MET A 36 6.06 42.43 6.19
C MET A 36 4.99 43.31 5.54
N LEU A 37 4.87 44.57 5.97
CA LEU A 37 3.91 45.54 5.43
C LEU A 37 4.40 46.20 4.13
N GLU A 38 5.68 46.03 3.77
CA GLU A 38 6.31 46.68 2.64
C GLU A 38 6.52 45.68 1.49
N PRO A 39 5.75 45.75 0.38
CA PRO A 39 5.87 44.80 -0.72
C PRO A 39 7.27 44.71 -1.34
N GLY A 40 8.03 45.81 -1.32
CA GLY A 40 9.40 45.84 -1.81
C GLY A 40 10.40 45.02 -0.98
N GLN A 41 10.08 44.72 0.28
CA GLN A 41 10.93 43.95 1.19
C GLN A 41 10.59 42.45 1.23
N HIS A 42 9.46 42.04 0.62
CA HIS A 42 8.94 40.67 0.76
C HIS A 42 9.93 39.59 0.31
N GLY A 43 10.73 39.85 -0.74
CA GLY A 43 11.76 38.91 -1.20
C GLY A 43 12.88 38.72 -0.19
N ALA A 44 13.51 39.81 0.25
CA ALA A 44 14.58 39.75 1.26
C ALA A 44 14.09 39.18 2.60
N LEU A 45 12.84 39.48 2.97
CA LEU A 45 12.22 38.95 4.18
C LEU A 45 11.94 37.44 4.07
N LEU A 46 11.57 36.95 2.88
CA LEU A 46 11.40 35.52 2.62
C LEU A 46 12.73 34.78 2.75
N ASP A 47 13.82 35.33 2.21
CA ASP A 47 15.15 34.73 2.33
C ASP A 47 15.59 34.67 3.80
N ALA A 48 15.47 35.79 4.53
CA ALA A 48 15.80 35.85 5.96
C ALA A 48 14.93 34.89 6.81
N TYR A 49 13.63 34.81 6.51
CA TYR A 49 12.72 33.86 7.14
C TYR A 49 13.13 32.41 6.86
N THR A 50 13.47 32.11 5.61
CA THR A 50 13.88 30.76 5.18
C THR A 50 15.14 30.32 5.91
N ASP A 51 16.16 31.18 5.96
CA ASP A 51 17.41 30.89 6.68
C ASP A 51 17.18 30.67 8.18
N ALA A 52 16.39 31.54 8.82
CA ALA A 52 16.11 31.45 10.26
C ALA A 52 15.29 30.20 10.62
N VAL A 53 14.29 29.84 9.82
CA VAL A 53 13.50 28.62 10.05
C VAL A 53 14.33 27.38 9.76
N ALA A 54 15.15 27.36 8.70
CA ALA A 54 16.03 26.24 8.38
C ALA A 54 17.02 25.98 9.53
N ALA A 55 17.67 27.04 10.04
CA ALA A 55 18.57 26.93 11.19
C ALA A 55 17.86 26.36 12.43
N SER A 56 16.63 26.81 12.72
CA SER A 56 15.82 26.26 13.81
C SER A 56 15.47 24.78 13.57
N LEU A 57 15.04 24.41 12.37
CA LEU A 57 14.72 23.03 12.01
C LEU A 57 15.92 22.10 12.15
N HIS A 58 17.11 22.52 11.71
CA HIS A 58 18.36 21.76 11.93
C HIS A 58 18.62 21.49 13.42
N GLY A 59 18.33 22.47 14.28
CA GLY A 59 18.42 22.30 15.74
C GLY A 59 17.43 21.26 16.30
N TYR A 60 16.30 21.04 15.65
CA TYR A 60 15.29 20.05 16.05
C TYR A 60 15.42 18.69 15.33
N ALA A 61 16.38 18.52 14.42
CA ALA A 61 16.52 17.30 13.61
C ALA A 61 16.64 16.02 14.48
N ARG A 62 17.37 16.10 15.61
CA ARG A 62 17.57 15.00 16.57
C ARG A 62 16.61 15.02 17.76
N SER A 63 15.52 15.77 17.66
CA SER A 63 14.49 15.79 18.69
C SER A 63 13.48 14.67 18.47
N ALA A 64 12.79 14.23 19.52
CA ALA A 64 11.74 13.22 19.41
C ALA A 64 10.64 13.56 18.38
N ARG A 65 10.35 14.86 18.15
CA ARG A 65 9.43 15.29 17.08
C ARG A 65 10.10 15.26 15.72
N GLY A 66 11.37 15.66 15.63
CA GLY A 66 12.11 15.71 14.37
C GLY A 66 12.31 14.33 13.76
N GLU A 67 12.68 13.34 14.59
CA GLU A 67 12.93 11.95 14.19
C GLU A 67 11.65 11.11 14.05
N ALA A 68 10.49 11.64 14.45
CA ALA A 68 9.22 10.93 14.28
C ALA A 68 8.92 10.69 12.79
N GLU A 69 8.25 9.59 12.49
CA GLU A 69 7.80 9.24 11.14
C GLU A 69 6.87 10.32 10.59
N GLY A 70 7.27 10.95 9.49
CA GLY A 70 6.52 12.00 8.81
C GLY A 70 5.60 11.46 7.71
N ASN A 71 6.02 10.37 7.07
CA ASN A 71 5.20 9.62 6.14
C ASN A 71 5.60 8.15 6.11
N SER A 72 4.82 7.37 5.39
CA SER A 72 5.07 5.93 5.20
C SER A 72 6.14 5.60 4.15
N TYR A 73 6.86 6.60 3.61
CA TYR A 73 7.98 6.40 2.69
C TYR A 73 9.35 6.49 3.39
N GLY A 74 9.36 6.56 4.73
CA GLY A 74 10.58 6.64 5.54
C GLY A 74 11.10 8.05 5.78
N GLU A 75 10.39 9.09 5.33
CA GLU A 75 10.79 10.47 5.62
C GLU A 75 10.37 10.89 7.03
N SER A 76 11.29 11.52 7.74
CA SER A 76 11.05 12.08 9.06
C SER A 76 10.25 13.38 8.99
N VAL A 77 9.61 13.74 10.12
CA VAL A 77 8.93 15.04 10.27
C VAL A 77 9.87 16.21 9.99
N TYR A 78 11.14 16.09 10.38
CA TYR A 78 12.16 17.09 10.11
C TYR A 78 12.40 17.26 8.60
N GLU A 79 12.63 16.17 7.86
CA GLU A 79 12.89 16.21 6.41
C GLU A 79 11.70 16.80 5.64
N LEU A 80 10.48 16.39 5.99
CA LEU A 80 9.27 16.95 5.40
C LEU A 80 9.09 18.44 5.71
N SER A 81 9.41 18.87 6.95
CA SER A 81 9.35 20.29 7.32
C SER A 81 10.37 21.11 6.53
N LEU A 82 11.60 20.61 6.39
CA LEU A 82 12.65 21.28 5.64
C LEU A 82 12.32 21.34 4.14
N GLY A 83 11.80 20.25 3.57
CA GLY A 83 11.33 20.23 2.19
C GLY A 83 10.25 21.28 1.93
N LEU A 84 9.24 21.37 2.79
CA LEU A 84 8.15 22.33 2.62
C LEU A 84 8.61 23.79 2.80
N LEU A 85 9.62 24.03 3.65
CA LEU A 85 10.24 25.34 3.80
C LEU A 85 10.91 25.80 2.51
N TYR A 86 11.67 24.93 1.84
CA TYR A 86 12.32 25.29 0.58
C TYR A 86 11.33 25.39 -0.59
N GLU A 87 10.23 24.63 -0.56
CA GLU A 87 9.11 24.83 -1.48
C GLU A 87 8.48 26.22 -1.34
N LEU A 88 8.43 26.79 -0.12
CA LEU A 88 7.94 28.15 0.09
C LEU A 88 8.85 29.17 -0.60
N GLN A 89 10.17 29.00 -0.51
CA GLN A 89 11.14 29.85 -1.18
C GLN A 89 11.00 29.76 -2.71
N ALA A 90 10.77 28.56 -3.24
CA ALA A 90 10.54 28.34 -4.67
C ALA A 90 9.18 28.90 -5.16
N GLN A 91 8.20 29.09 -4.25
CA GLN A 91 6.85 29.53 -4.58
C GLN A 91 6.48 30.84 -3.83
N PRO A 92 7.11 31.99 -4.16
CA PRO A 92 6.98 33.24 -3.41
C PRO A 92 5.56 33.82 -3.38
N ALA A 93 4.66 33.36 -4.26
CA ALA A 93 3.25 33.73 -4.23
C ALA A 93 2.56 33.34 -2.92
N TYR A 94 2.94 32.22 -2.29
CA TYR A 94 2.40 31.80 -0.99
C TYR A 94 2.88 32.70 0.15
N TRP A 95 4.13 33.13 0.09
CA TRP A 95 4.66 34.14 1.01
C TRP A 95 3.95 35.49 0.85
N ALA A 96 3.74 35.95 -0.38
CA ALA A 96 3.01 37.18 -0.66
C ALA A 96 1.57 37.13 -0.13
N ALA A 97 0.89 35.98 -0.27
CA ALA A 97 -0.45 35.77 0.29
C ALA A 97 -0.43 35.79 1.83
N PHE A 98 0.58 35.20 2.46
CA PHE A 98 0.79 35.27 3.90
C PHE A 98 1.04 36.71 4.36
N ALA A 99 1.91 37.46 3.68
CA ALA A 99 2.19 38.87 3.97
C ALA A 99 0.92 39.74 3.86
N ALA A 100 0.08 39.51 2.84
CA ALA A 100 -1.20 40.18 2.71
C ALA A 100 -2.16 39.84 3.88
N ALA A 101 -2.18 38.59 4.33
CA ALA A 101 -2.99 38.17 5.48
C ALA A 101 -2.47 38.78 6.80
N MET A 102 -1.16 38.94 6.93
CA MET A 102 -0.51 39.65 8.04
C MET A 102 -0.87 41.14 8.04
N ALA A 103 -0.78 41.81 6.89
CA ALA A 103 -1.16 43.21 6.74
C ALA A 103 -2.64 43.46 7.03
N SER A 104 -3.53 42.54 6.62
CA SER A 104 -4.95 42.63 6.94
C SER A 104 -5.24 42.50 8.44
N GLU A 105 -4.51 41.63 9.15
CA GLU A 105 -4.63 41.53 10.60
C GLU A 105 -4.06 42.75 11.31
N HIS A 106 -2.93 43.27 10.81
CA HIS A 106 -2.32 44.50 11.30
C HIS A 106 -3.29 45.69 11.20
N ALA A 107 -4.01 45.81 10.08
CA ALA A 107 -5.01 46.86 9.91
C ALA A 107 -6.17 46.77 10.93
N ARG A 108 -6.45 45.58 11.48
CA ARG A 108 -7.52 45.36 12.47
C ARG A 108 -7.04 45.51 13.91
N SER A 109 -5.81 45.08 14.20
CA SER A 109 -5.32 44.86 15.57
C SER A 109 -3.96 45.49 15.85
N GLY A 110 -3.41 46.29 14.93
CA GLY A 110 -2.08 46.88 15.05
C GLY A 110 -0.96 45.85 14.95
N ALA A 111 0.21 46.14 15.52
CA ALA A 111 1.36 45.24 15.59
C ALA A 111 1.12 44.07 16.54
N PHE A 112 0.14 43.22 16.22
CA PHE A 112 -0.29 42.10 17.07
C PHE A 112 0.84 41.09 17.33
N TRP A 113 1.85 41.03 16.46
CA TRP A 113 3.02 40.16 16.64
C TRP A 113 3.90 40.56 17.84
N ASP A 114 3.76 41.78 18.37
CA ASP A 114 4.47 42.22 19.58
C ASP A 114 3.78 41.75 20.87
N ASP A 115 2.51 41.31 20.79
CA ASP A 115 1.74 40.83 21.93
C ASP A 115 1.88 39.30 22.08
N PRO A 116 2.48 38.79 23.18
CA PRO A 116 2.56 37.36 23.46
C PRO A 116 1.19 36.66 23.47
N ALA A 117 0.11 37.37 23.84
CA ALA A 117 -1.24 36.82 23.83
C ALA A 117 -1.76 36.52 22.41
N ALA A 118 -1.20 37.16 21.39
CA ALA A 118 -1.57 37.00 19.99
C ALA A 118 -0.69 35.97 19.24
N GLU A 119 0.22 35.27 19.92
CA GLU A 119 1.07 34.22 19.32
C GLU A 119 0.22 33.13 18.62
N GLY A 120 -0.95 32.81 19.18
CA GLY A 120 -1.89 31.87 18.57
C GLY A 120 -2.41 32.31 17.20
N VAL A 121 -2.59 33.62 16.99
CA VAL A 121 -3.02 34.19 15.70
C VAL A 121 -1.89 34.08 14.67
N LEU A 122 -0.67 34.41 15.07
CA LEU A 122 0.50 34.29 14.20
C LEU A 122 0.73 32.84 13.77
N ARG A 123 0.71 31.92 14.74
CA ARG A 123 0.82 30.47 14.48
C ARG A 123 -0.26 29.98 13.52
N LYS A 124 -1.50 30.46 13.68
CA LYS A 124 -2.60 30.11 12.78
C LYS A 124 -2.31 30.54 11.35
N LYS A 125 -1.86 31.78 11.12
CA LYS A 125 -1.55 32.26 9.76
C LYS A 125 -0.39 31.50 9.11
N VAL A 126 0.64 31.16 9.87
CA VAL A 126 1.73 30.27 9.42
C VAL A 126 1.19 28.91 9.00
N ASN A 127 0.37 28.30 9.85
CA ASN A 127 -0.23 26.99 9.56
C ASN A 127 -1.10 27.03 8.30
N ASP A 128 -1.87 28.10 8.10
CA ASP A 128 -2.70 28.29 6.92
C ASP A 128 -1.83 28.42 5.65
N MET A 129 -0.72 29.17 5.71
CA MET A 129 0.26 29.29 4.62
C MET A 129 0.81 27.90 4.25
N TYR A 130 1.39 27.17 5.21
CA TYR A 130 1.97 25.86 4.93
C TYR A 130 0.94 24.80 4.52
N ALA A 131 -0.28 24.85 5.04
CA ALA A 131 -1.35 23.94 4.60
C ALA A 131 -1.71 24.16 3.12
N THR A 132 -1.81 25.43 2.69
CA THR A 132 -2.10 25.73 1.28
C THR A 132 -0.92 25.42 0.34
N LEU A 133 0.32 25.60 0.82
CA LEU A 133 1.52 25.21 0.09
C LEU A 133 1.63 23.69 -0.05
N ARG A 134 1.40 22.93 1.05
CA ARG A 134 1.35 21.47 1.05
C ARG A 134 0.37 20.93 0.01
N ASP A 135 -0.83 21.51 -0.06
CA ASP A 135 -1.84 21.12 -1.04
C ASP A 135 -1.36 21.33 -2.49
N LYS A 136 -0.56 22.37 -2.72
CA LYS A 136 0.02 22.68 -4.03
C LYS A 136 1.16 21.75 -4.41
N VAL A 137 2.12 21.56 -3.51
CA VAL A 137 3.26 20.67 -3.72
C VAL A 137 2.78 19.26 -4.03
N ASP A 138 1.84 18.73 -3.24
CA ASP A 138 1.30 17.39 -3.51
C ASP A 138 0.45 17.34 -4.79
N ALA A 139 -0.20 18.44 -5.20
CA ALA A 139 -0.92 18.49 -6.47
C ALA A 139 0.04 18.47 -7.66
N ASP A 140 1.12 19.26 -7.59
CA ASP A 140 2.16 19.28 -8.62
C ASP A 140 2.84 17.93 -8.74
N ASN A 141 3.23 17.34 -7.60
CA ASN A 141 3.87 16.03 -7.59
C ASN A 141 2.95 14.94 -8.12
N TYR A 142 1.65 15.02 -7.82
CA TYR A 142 0.67 14.11 -8.40
C TYR A 142 0.56 14.30 -9.92
N ILE A 143 0.54 15.53 -10.43
CA ILE A 143 0.55 15.81 -11.87
C ILE A 143 1.81 15.23 -12.52
N VAL A 144 2.98 15.45 -11.91
CA VAL A 144 4.26 14.93 -12.42
C VAL A 144 4.27 13.40 -12.44
N ALA A 145 3.80 12.76 -11.36
CA ALA A 145 3.81 11.32 -11.22
C ALA A 145 2.80 10.61 -12.15
N THR A 146 1.65 11.23 -12.41
CA THR A 146 0.53 10.57 -13.12
C THR A 146 0.25 11.11 -14.51
N GLY A 147 0.77 12.29 -14.84
CA GLY A 147 0.40 13.06 -16.04
C GLY A 147 -1.04 13.58 -16.03
N ARG A 148 -1.78 13.44 -14.92
CA ARG A 148 -3.19 13.85 -14.81
C ARG A 148 -3.31 15.20 -14.10
N ASP A 149 -4.19 16.05 -14.62
CA ASP A 149 -4.50 17.33 -14.00
C ASP A 149 -5.03 17.13 -12.57
N CYS A 150 -4.42 17.86 -11.63
CA CYS A 150 -4.82 17.87 -10.24
C CYS A 150 -4.71 19.27 -9.66
N SER A 151 -5.77 19.72 -8.98
CA SER A 151 -5.74 21.00 -8.28
C SER A 151 -5.42 20.80 -6.80
N PRO A 152 -4.86 21.82 -6.12
CA PRO A 152 -4.66 21.76 -4.66
C PRO A 152 -5.94 21.41 -3.90
N ASN A 153 -7.08 21.95 -4.34
CA ASN A 153 -8.38 21.64 -3.74
C ASN A 153 -8.81 20.17 -3.99
N LYS A 154 -8.40 19.55 -5.10
CA LYS A 154 -8.65 18.13 -5.37
C LYS A 154 -7.82 17.24 -4.44
N ILE A 155 -6.54 17.54 -4.24
CA ILE A 155 -5.67 16.87 -3.24
C ILE A 155 -6.26 16.98 -1.83
N TYR A 156 -6.62 18.20 -1.41
CA TYR A 156 -7.27 18.41 -0.12
C TYR A 156 -8.56 17.58 0.03
N THR A 157 -9.36 17.50 -1.04
CA THR A 157 -10.57 16.66 -1.06
C THR A 157 -10.24 15.19 -0.88
N TYR A 158 -9.19 14.69 -1.54
CA TYR A 158 -8.77 13.31 -1.35
C TYR A 158 -8.36 12.99 0.07
N ARG A 159 -7.56 13.88 0.71
CA ARG A 159 -7.16 13.68 2.12
C ARG A 159 -8.37 13.65 3.05
N MET A 160 -9.33 14.55 2.84
CA MET A 160 -10.58 14.55 3.62
C MET A 160 -11.37 13.24 3.44
N LEU A 161 -11.45 12.72 2.21
CA LEU A 161 -12.13 11.45 1.93
C LEU A 161 -11.38 10.24 2.52
N ASP A 162 -10.04 10.23 2.46
CA ASP A 162 -9.20 9.20 3.10
C ASP A 162 -9.40 9.19 4.63
N THR A 163 -9.40 10.36 5.27
CA THR A 163 -9.71 10.48 6.71
C THR A 163 -11.12 10.01 7.03
N ALA A 164 -12.11 10.43 6.24
CA ALA A 164 -13.50 10.01 6.43
C ALA A 164 -13.65 8.49 6.30
N TYR A 165 -13.02 7.89 5.30
CA TYR A 165 -12.98 6.44 5.12
C TYR A 165 -12.35 5.74 6.32
N ARG A 166 -11.15 6.16 6.77
CA ARG A 166 -10.47 5.55 7.92
C ARG A 166 -11.31 5.61 9.19
N GLU A 167 -11.98 6.74 9.44
CA GLU A 167 -12.92 6.85 10.57
C GLU A 167 -14.12 5.90 10.42
N ILE A 168 -14.73 5.83 9.25
CA ILE A 168 -15.86 4.92 8.99
C ILE A 168 -15.41 3.45 9.15
N ALA A 169 -14.27 3.08 8.61
CA ALA A 169 -13.69 1.75 8.73
C ALA A 169 -13.42 1.39 10.20
N GLY A 170 -12.85 2.31 10.98
CA GLY A 170 -12.66 2.12 12.42
C GLY A 170 -13.98 1.95 13.19
N LEU A 171 -15.01 2.74 12.86
CA LEU A 171 -16.35 2.58 13.44
C LEU A 171 -17.00 1.26 13.07
N PHE A 172 -16.80 0.78 11.85
CA PHE A 172 -17.34 -0.51 11.38
C PHE A 172 -16.60 -1.67 12.05
N ALA A 173 -15.28 -1.60 12.20
CA ALA A 173 -14.51 -2.60 12.92
C ALA A 173 -14.97 -2.73 14.39
N ALA A 174 -15.28 -1.60 15.04
CA ALA A 174 -15.80 -1.54 16.40
C ALA A 174 -17.34 -1.33 16.45
N TRP A 175 -18.10 -1.94 15.53
CA TRP A 175 -19.52 -1.63 15.36
C TRP A 175 -20.37 -1.91 16.60
N GLU A 176 -20.04 -2.94 17.39
CA GLU A 176 -20.80 -3.30 18.60
C GLU A 176 -20.77 -2.18 19.63
N LEU A 177 -19.61 -1.52 19.79
CA LEU A 177 -19.42 -0.37 20.69
C LEU A 177 -20.04 0.91 20.11
N ASN A 178 -20.19 0.98 18.78
CA ASN A 178 -20.61 2.17 18.04
C ASN A 178 -21.96 1.98 17.32
N ALA A 179 -22.81 1.06 17.79
CA ALA A 179 -23.98 0.59 17.05
C ALA A 179 -24.92 1.72 16.59
N ALA A 180 -25.20 2.70 17.47
CA ALA A 180 -26.03 3.85 17.14
C ALA A 180 -25.42 4.72 16.02
N ARG A 181 -24.09 4.90 16.03
CA ARG A 181 -23.37 5.70 15.03
C ARG A 181 -23.28 4.93 13.71
N VAL A 182 -23.03 3.63 13.74
CA VAL A 182 -23.04 2.76 12.55
C VAL A 182 -24.44 2.71 11.93
N ALA A 183 -25.50 2.60 12.72
CA ALA A 183 -26.88 2.70 12.25
C ALA A 183 -27.16 4.02 11.51
N ALA A 184 -26.67 5.14 12.06
CA ALA A 184 -26.81 6.45 11.43
C ALA A 184 -26.07 6.55 10.09
N ILE A 185 -24.86 5.98 10.00
CA ILE A 185 -24.07 5.92 8.75
C ILE A 185 -24.78 5.04 7.69
N LEU A 186 -25.25 3.86 8.09
CA LEU A 186 -25.96 2.95 7.20
C LEU A 186 -27.38 3.44 6.86
N GLY A 187 -27.93 4.36 7.64
CA GLY A 187 -29.28 4.92 7.48
C GLY A 187 -30.39 3.90 7.71
N ARG A 188 -30.14 2.89 8.54
CA ARG A 188 -31.10 1.84 8.91
C ARG A 188 -30.79 1.31 10.30
N GLU A 189 -31.78 0.73 10.95
CA GLU A 189 -31.59 0.03 12.22
C GLU A 189 -30.76 -1.25 12.02
N LEU A 190 -29.99 -1.63 13.05
CA LEU A 190 -29.13 -2.82 13.01
C LEU A 190 -29.88 -4.01 13.62
N ALA A 191 -30.36 -4.93 12.77
CA ALA A 191 -30.91 -6.22 13.18
C ALA A 191 -29.84 -7.32 13.11
N GLY A 192 -28.78 -7.19 13.91
CA GLY A 192 -27.61 -8.08 13.91
C GLY A 192 -26.38 -7.51 13.20
N THR A 193 -25.38 -8.36 12.94
CA THR A 193 -24.10 -7.94 12.34
C THR A 193 -24.32 -7.35 10.94
N PRO A 194 -23.97 -6.07 10.69
CA PRO A 194 -24.18 -5.46 9.38
C PRO A 194 -23.26 -6.10 8.33
N ILE A 195 -23.81 -6.48 7.17
CA ILE A 195 -23.01 -7.07 6.08
C ILE A 195 -21.96 -6.09 5.54
N GLU A 196 -22.25 -4.79 5.61
CA GLU A 196 -21.38 -3.70 5.17
C GLU A 196 -20.08 -3.64 5.97
N VAL A 197 -20.10 -4.03 7.26
CA VAL A 197 -18.90 -4.15 8.10
C VAL A 197 -17.95 -5.19 7.53
N ARG A 198 -18.47 -6.28 6.94
CA ARG A 198 -17.66 -7.32 6.30
C ARG A 198 -17.23 -6.97 4.88
N GLN A 199 -17.97 -6.09 4.20
CA GLN A 199 -17.71 -5.72 2.80
C GLN A 199 -16.69 -4.57 2.67
N LEU A 200 -16.58 -3.69 3.67
CA LEU A 200 -15.66 -2.55 3.61
C LEU A 200 -14.21 -3.00 3.84
N LYS A 201 -13.53 -3.41 2.76
CA LYS A 201 -12.12 -3.83 2.78
C LYS A 201 -11.14 -2.74 2.38
N SER A 202 -11.55 -1.80 1.53
CA SER A 202 -10.73 -0.72 0.98
C SER A 202 -11.54 0.55 0.80
N ILE A 203 -10.88 1.68 0.51
CA ILE A 203 -11.57 2.95 0.28
C ILE A 203 -12.48 2.94 -0.95
N SER A 204 -12.16 2.15 -1.98
CA SER A 204 -13.01 1.99 -3.18
C SER A 204 -14.35 1.31 -2.86
N GLY A 205 -14.40 0.49 -1.81
CA GLY A 205 -15.64 -0.10 -1.29
C GLY A 205 -16.49 0.85 -0.45
N CYS A 206 -15.97 2.03 -0.08
CA CYS A 206 -16.69 3.00 0.73
C CYS A 206 -17.75 3.72 -0.11
N LYS A 207 -19.02 3.66 0.32
CA LYS A 207 -20.11 4.33 -0.39
C LYS A 207 -20.12 5.83 -0.11
N ALA A 208 -20.40 6.64 -1.14
CA ALA A 208 -20.51 8.09 -1.00
C ALA A 208 -21.59 8.50 0.03
N GLU A 209 -22.68 7.76 0.08
CA GLU A 209 -23.77 7.96 1.04
C GLU A 209 -23.30 7.77 2.48
N TRP A 210 -22.38 6.84 2.73
CA TRP A 210 -21.81 6.61 4.05
C TRP A 210 -20.97 7.81 4.49
N VAL A 211 -20.14 8.37 3.60
CA VAL A 211 -19.36 9.59 3.89
C VAL A 211 -20.29 10.77 4.20
N ILE A 212 -21.36 10.95 3.43
CA ILE A 212 -22.33 12.03 3.65
C ILE A 212 -23.04 11.87 5.00
N ARG A 213 -23.52 10.67 5.32
CA ARG A 213 -24.24 10.38 6.58
C ARG A 213 -23.33 10.37 7.79
N TRP A 214 -22.11 9.84 7.67
CA TRP A 214 -21.07 9.96 8.69
C TRP A 214 -20.83 11.43 9.02
N SER A 215 -20.63 12.27 8.01
CA SER A 215 -20.44 13.72 8.19
C SER A 215 -21.64 14.39 8.86
N ALA A 216 -22.88 13.99 8.53
CA ALA A 216 -24.08 14.50 9.22
C ALA A 216 -24.15 14.03 10.68
N SER A 217 -23.74 12.79 10.97
CA SER A 217 -23.82 12.20 12.31
C SER A 217 -22.82 12.82 13.30
N GLN A 218 -21.74 13.45 12.83
CA GLN A 218 -20.70 14.03 13.69
C GLN A 218 -21.26 15.06 14.70
N GLU A 219 -22.25 15.86 14.31
CA GLU A 219 -22.83 16.85 15.22
C GLU A 219 -23.50 16.17 16.44
N GLN A 220 -24.16 15.05 16.19
CA GLN A 220 -24.83 14.26 17.23
C GLN A 220 -23.85 13.49 18.13
N PHE A 221 -22.81 12.88 17.56
CA PHE A 221 -21.94 11.94 18.29
C PHE A 221 -20.59 12.51 18.73
N ALA A 222 -20.10 13.57 18.09
CA ALA A 222 -18.83 14.22 18.38
C ALA A 222 -18.98 15.69 18.82
N GLY A 223 -20.21 16.22 18.83
CA GLY A 223 -20.51 17.58 19.30
C GLY A 223 -20.07 18.70 18.34
N SER A 224 -19.71 18.37 17.10
CA SER A 224 -19.34 19.35 16.07
C SER A 224 -19.76 18.87 14.68
N PRO A 225 -20.18 19.77 13.77
CA PRO A 225 -20.62 19.38 12.44
C PRO A 225 -19.46 18.76 11.64
N GLY A 226 -19.75 17.68 10.93
CA GLY A 226 -18.76 17.02 10.08
C GLY A 226 -18.35 17.89 8.88
N PRO A 227 -17.26 17.51 8.18
CA PRO A 227 -16.61 18.37 7.18
C PRO A 227 -17.54 18.84 6.05
N LEU A 228 -18.46 17.96 5.60
CA LEU A 228 -19.45 18.27 4.56
C LEU A 228 -20.66 19.10 5.04
N HIS A 229 -20.81 19.29 6.35
CA HIS A 229 -21.91 20.02 6.99
C HIS A 229 -21.46 21.33 7.63
N THR A 230 -20.18 21.70 7.45
CA THR A 230 -19.67 23.02 7.83
C THR A 230 -20.19 24.10 6.88
N ARG A 231 -20.08 25.39 7.28
CA ARG A 231 -20.38 26.55 6.43
C ARG A 231 -19.37 26.76 5.29
N SER A 232 -18.43 25.84 5.08
CA SER A 232 -17.39 25.96 4.05
C SER A 232 -17.99 25.80 2.65
N LYS A 233 -17.85 26.84 1.82
CA LYS A 233 -18.25 26.80 0.41
C LYS A 233 -17.55 25.67 -0.36
N ARG A 234 -16.34 25.25 0.07
CA ARG A 234 -15.56 24.18 -0.58
C ARG A 234 -16.28 22.83 -0.54
N PHE A 235 -17.04 22.56 0.53
CA PHE A 235 -17.66 21.27 0.77
C PHE A 235 -19.18 21.25 0.60
N ALA A 236 -19.82 22.42 0.67
CA ALA A 236 -21.26 22.55 0.45
C ALA A 236 -21.68 22.01 -0.94
N SER A 237 -20.84 22.15 -1.97
CA SER A 237 -21.10 21.58 -3.31
C SER A 237 -20.93 20.06 -3.35
N LEU A 238 -19.98 19.52 -2.58
CA LEU A 238 -19.62 18.10 -2.59
C LEU A 238 -20.71 17.24 -1.92
N LYS A 239 -21.33 17.75 -0.85
CA LYS A 239 -22.48 17.09 -0.18
C LYS A 239 -23.61 16.74 -1.16
N ASN A 240 -23.86 17.60 -2.14
CA ASN A 240 -24.93 17.43 -3.13
C ASN A 240 -24.48 16.68 -4.39
N SER A 241 -23.26 16.14 -4.41
CA SER A 241 -22.64 15.48 -5.57
C SER A 241 -22.11 14.08 -5.19
N PRO A 242 -22.97 13.13 -4.80
CA PRO A 242 -22.54 11.78 -4.39
C PRO A 242 -21.75 11.07 -5.49
N GLY A 243 -22.12 11.23 -6.76
CA GLY A 243 -21.36 10.65 -7.88
C GLY A 243 -19.92 11.16 -7.98
N LYS A 244 -19.68 12.43 -7.62
CA LYS A 244 -18.32 12.99 -7.55
C LYS A 244 -17.52 12.39 -6.39
N ILE A 245 -18.14 12.22 -5.22
CA ILE A 245 -17.51 11.56 -4.08
C ILE A 245 -17.14 10.11 -4.45
N ALA A 246 -18.08 9.36 -5.03
CA ALA A 246 -17.85 7.98 -5.46
C ALA A 246 -16.68 7.87 -6.43
N SER A 247 -16.64 8.72 -7.47
CA SER A 247 -15.52 8.76 -8.42
C SER A 247 -14.17 9.05 -7.76
N LEU A 248 -14.13 9.95 -6.77
CA LEU A 248 -12.89 10.26 -6.06
C LEU A 248 -12.47 9.11 -5.12
N LEU A 249 -13.41 8.43 -4.46
CA LEU A 249 -13.13 7.26 -3.62
C LEU A 249 -12.58 6.09 -4.45
N THR A 250 -13.16 5.84 -5.62
CA THR A 250 -12.63 4.87 -6.58
C THR A 250 -11.21 5.25 -7.00
N GLU A 251 -10.97 6.50 -7.41
CA GLU A 251 -9.63 6.94 -7.82
C GLU A 251 -8.59 6.78 -6.70
N ILE A 252 -8.93 7.07 -5.43
CA ILE A 252 -8.01 6.80 -4.32
C ILE A 252 -7.75 5.30 -4.17
N GLY A 253 -8.80 4.46 -4.26
CA GLY A 253 -8.69 3.01 -4.09
C GLY A 253 -7.91 2.32 -5.20
N ASP A 254 -8.03 2.78 -6.45
CA ASP A 254 -7.23 2.30 -7.57
C ASP A 254 -5.73 2.48 -7.29
N TYR A 255 -5.34 3.57 -6.63
CA TYR A 255 -3.95 3.81 -6.24
C TYR A 255 -3.53 3.07 -4.97
N GLU A 256 -4.44 2.89 -4.02
CA GLU A 256 -4.18 2.04 -2.85
C GLU A 256 -3.83 0.61 -3.28
N GLU A 257 -4.55 0.06 -4.27
CA GLU A 257 -4.26 -1.26 -4.84
C GLU A 257 -2.88 -1.28 -5.55
N LEU A 258 -2.57 -0.26 -6.35
CA LEU A 258 -1.26 -0.16 -7.01
C LEU A 258 -0.09 0.00 -6.01
N SER A 259 -0.30 0.73 -4.92
CA SER A 259 0.71 0.95 -3.87
C SER A 259 0.87 -0.29 -2.97
N ALA A 260 -0.22 -1.00 -2.66
CA ALA A 260 -0.17 -2.21 -1.85
C ALA A 260 0.66 -3.32 -2.52
N ASN A 261 0.64 -3.39 -3.86
CA ASN A 261 1.49 -4.30 -4.63
C ASN A 261 3.00 -3.96 -4.57
N MET A 262 3.36 -2.80 -4.01
CA MET A 262 4.76 -2.40 -3.78
C MET A 262 5.17 -2.42 -2.30
N ASP A 263 4.21 -2.51 -1.38
CA ASP A 263 4.42 -2.41 0.07
C ASP A 263 4.12 -3.74 0.78
N SER A 264 4.60 -4.87 0.26
CA SER A 264 4.79 -6.09 1.04
C SER A 264 5.93 -5.85 2.04
N ILE A 265 5.64 -5.07 3.09
CA ILE A 265 6.55 -4.83 4.22
C ILE A 265 7.00 -6.18 4.83
N GLU A 266 6.17 -7.22 4.72
CA GLU A 266 6.52 -8.59 5.10
C GLU A 266 7.64 -9.19 4.23
N GLU A 267 7.71 -8.89 2.92
CA GLU A 267 8.81 -9.31 2.02
C GLU A 267 10.11 -8.53 2.30
N TRP A 268 10.03 -7.24 2.67
CA TRP A 268 11.24 -6.46 3.00
C TRP A 268 11.77 -6.75 4.41
N GLN A 269 10.90 -7.09 5.37
CA GLN A 269 11.33 -7.49 6.72
C GLN A 269 11.93 -8.90 6.75
N THR A 270 11.53 -9.79 5.82
CA THR A 270 12.22 -11.07 5.62
C THR A 270 13.64 -10.85 5.12
N GLU A 271 13.85 -9.92 4.17
CA GLU A 271 15.18 -9.57 3.66
C GLU A 271 16.16 -9.06 4.73
N ALA A 272 15.70 -8.33 5.75
CA ALA A 272 16.58 -7.83 6.81
C ALA A 272 17.10 -8.96 7.74
N GLY A 273 16.26 -9.96 8.02
CA GLY A 273 16.65 -11.16 8.76
C GLY A 273 17.57 -12.06 7.93
N GLU A 274 17.27 -12.21 6.65
CA GLU A 274 18.13 -12.93 5.71
C GLU A 274 19.49 -12.25 5.53
N ALA A 275 19.54 -10.92 5.43
CA ALA A 275 20.80 -10.19 5.34
C ALA A 275 21.69 -10.40 6.59
N ALA A 276 21.09 -10.48 7.78
CA ALA A 276 21.83 -10.79 9.00
C ALA A 276 22.39 -12.23 8.98
N LEU A 277 21.59 -13.20 8.55
CA LEU A 277 22.01 -14.60 8.40
C LEU A 277 23.11 -14.77 7.33
N TRP A 278 22.98 -14.07 6.21
CA TRP A 278 24.00 -14.02 5.15
C TRP A 278 25.31 -13.42 5.63
N LEU A 279 25.25 -12.34 6.43
CA LEU A 279 26.44 -11.77 7.03
C LEU A 279 27.07 -12.77 8.00
N GLU A 280 26.31 -13.35 8.93
CA GLU A 280 26.81 -14.37 9.87
C GLU A 280 27.46 -15.55 9.15
N ASP A 281 26.84 -16.06 8.08
CA ASP A 281 27.39 -17.16 7.30
C ASP A 281 28.66 -16.76 6.52
N TYR A 282 28.70 -15.55 5.97
CA TYR A 282 29.90 -14.99 5.36
C TYR A 282 31.06 -14.89 6.36
N TRP A 283 30.80 -14.38 7.58
CA TRP A 283 31.81 -14.32 8.64
C TRP A 283 32.28 -15.71 9.06
N ARG A 284 31.38 -16.69 9.11
CA ARG A 284 31.70 -18.09 9.39
C ARG A 284 32.61 -18.68 8.31
N VAL A 285 32.24 -18.57 7.05
CA VAL A 285 33.01 -19.11 5.90
C VAL A 285 34.39 -18.47 5.81
N MET A 286 34.49 -17.16 6.04
CA MET A 286 35.79 -16.46 6.11
C MET A 286 36.67 -17.01 7.25
N SER A 287 36.09 -17.20 8.45
CA SER A 287 36.82 -17.75 9.61
C SER A 287 37.28 -19.18 9.38
N GLU A 288 36.43 -20.02 8.77
CA GLU A 288 36.77 -21.41 8.42
C GLU A 288 37.86 -21.48 7.34
N SER A 289 37.86 -20.55 6.38
CA SER A 289 38.90 -20.44 5.35
C SER A 289 40.23 -20.01 5.96
N GLU A 290 40.24 -19.00 6.83
CA GLU A 290 41.45 -18.55 7.56
C GLU A 290 42.04 -19.67 8.43
N LEU A 291 41.20 -20.46 9.10
CA LEU A 291 41.62 -21.64 9.87
C LEU A 291 42.18 -22.74 8.98
N ALA A 292 41.55 -23.04 7.84
CA ALA A 292 42.03 -24.04 6.90
C ALA A 292 43.40 -23.67 6.30
N GLU A 293 43.62 -22.38 5.99
CA GLU A 293 44.92 -21.87 5.56
C GLU A 293 45.97 -21.96 6.66
N ALA A 294 45.62 -21.60 7.91
CA ALA A 294 46.52 -21.69 9.06
C ALA A 294 46.92 -23.14 9.39
N GLU A 295 46.02 -24.10 9.14
CA GLU A 295 46.28 -25.54 9.27
C GLU A 295 46.98 -26.15 8.05
N GLY A 296 47.28 -25.35 7.03
CA GLY A 296 48.01 -25.77 5.84
C GLY A 296 47.21 -26.68 4.90
N ARG A 297 45.87 -26.69 5.00
CA ARG A 297 45.03 -27.34 3.98
C ARG A 297 45.13 -26.53 2.69
N GLN A 298 45.52 -27.19 1.60
CA GLN A 298 45.42 -26.58 0.29
C GLN A 298 43.94 -26.35 -0.04
N PRO A 299 43.56 -25.20 -0.62
CA PRO A 299 42.20 -24.99 -1.09
C PRO A 299 41.87 -26.09 -2.11
N ASP A 300 40.78 -26.81 -1.85
CA ASP A 300 40.27 -27.80 -2.78
C ASP A 300 39.90 -27.10 -4.09
N ASP A 301 40.05 -27.78 -5.23
CA ASP A 301 39.65 -27.25 -6.54
C ASP A 301 38.19 -26.77 -6.43
N ASP A 302 37.95 -25.47 -6.62
CA ASP A 302 36.66 -24.79 -6.43
C ASP A 302 35.58 -25.44 -7.31
N ARG A 303 34.85 -26.42 -6.75
CA ARG A 303 33.92 -27.27 -7.49
C ARG A 303 32.58 -27.34 -6.76
N ILE A 304 31.57 -26.76 -7.41
CA ILE A 304 30.21 -26.61 -6.90
C ILE A 304 29.41 -27.93 -6.96
N VAL A 305 29.88 -28.95 -7.68
CA VAL A 305 29.13 -30.20 -7.89
C VAL A 305 30.02 -31.44 -7.63
N PRO A 306 29.62 -32.37 -6.75
CA PRO A 306 30.30 -33.65 -6.59
C PRO A 306 30.09 -34.55 -7.82
N PRO A 307 31.07 -35.39 -8.20
CA PRO A 307 30.92 -36.26 -9.36
C PRO A 307 29.81 -37.28 -9.11
N PRO A 308 29.04 -37.67 -10.14
CA PRO A 308 27.96 -38.64 -9.98
C PRO A 308 28.55 -39.97 -9.54
N GLU A 309 28.17 -40.43 -8.34
CA GLU A 309 28.46 -41.77 -7.87
C GLU A 309 27.71 -42.76 -8.77
N LEU A 310 28.46 -43.68 -9.38
CA LEU A 310 27.91 -44.86 -10.04
C LEU A 310 27.33 -45.76 -8.95
N VAL A 311 26.05 -45.58 -8.61
CA VAL A 311 25.34 -46.47 -7.70
C VAL A 311 25.00 -47.75 -8.45
N ALA A 312 25.58 -48.84 -7.98
CA ALA A 312 25.31 -50.19 -8.43
C ALA A 312 23.84 -50.57 -8.16
N GLU A 313 23.27 -51.30 -9.11
CA GLU A 313 22.00 -52.00 -9.01
C GLU A 313 22.03 -52.94 -7.79
N ASP A 314 21.07 -52.78 -6.87
CA ASP A 314 20.58 -53.91 -6.09
C ASP A 314 19.08 -53.72 -5.82
N ASP A 315 18.32 -54.62 -6.44
CA ASP A 315 16.90 -54.88 -6.24
C ASP A 315 16.65 -55.33 -4.80
N GLU A 316 15.62 -54.78 -4.15
CA GLU A 316 14.64 -55.59 -3.39
C GLU A 316 13.44 -54.71 -3.00
N ALA A 317 12.34 -54.91 -3.74
CA ALA A 317 11.05 -54.31 -3.48
C ALA A 317 10.20 -55.23 -2.58
N GLU A 318 9.69 -54.72 -1.46
CA GLU A 318 8.52 -55.30 -0.78
C GLU A 318 7.25 -54.51 -1.14
N PRO A 319 6.16 -55.15 -1.59
CA PRO A 319 4.93 -54.46 -1.95
C PRO A 319 4.01 -54.35 -0.73
N VAL A 320 3.61 -53.12 -0.39
CA VAL A 320 2.50 -52.87 0.54
C VAL A 320 1.29 -52.47 -0.30
N GLU A 321 0.30 -53.35 -0.36
CA GLU A 321 -0.99 -53.09 -1.00
C GLU A 321 -1.76 -51.97 -0.28
N ALA A 322 -1.94 -50.84 -0.97
CA ALA A 322 -3.02 -49.91 -0.69
C ALA A 322 -3.79 -49.70 -2.01
N VAL A 323 -4.94 -50.36 -2.11
CA VAL A 323 -5.89 -50.19 -3.21
C VAL A 323 -6.50 -48.79 -3.06
N VAL A 324 -5.92 -47.82 -3.77
CA VAL A 324 -6.56 -46.55 -4.06
C VAL A 324 -6.90 -46.57 -5.55
N ASP A 325 -8.19 -46.48 -5.85
CA ASP A 325 -8.75 -46.39 -7.19
C ASP A 325 -8.18 -45.13 -7.89
N GLN A 326 -7.06 -45.30 -8.61
CA GLN A 326 -6.43 -44.23 -9.36
C GLN A 326 -7.11 -44.12 -10.72
N GLY A 327 -7.35 -42.87 -11.13
CA GLY A 327 -7.72 -42.52 -12.50
C GLY A 327 -6.70 -43.03 -13.53
N PRO A 328 -6.93 -42.78 -14.84
CA PRO A 328 -6.24 -43.47 -15.92
C PRO A 328 -4.71 -43.44 -15.73
N ALA A 329 -4.12 -44.63 -15.60
CA ALA A 329 -2.68 -44.80 -15.41
C ALA A 329 -1.93 -44.18 -16.59
N VAL A 330 -1.15 -43.14 -16.31
CA VAL A 330 -0.24 -42.52 -17.28
C VAL A 330 0.86 -43.53 -17.60
N SER A 331 1.15 -43.74 -18.88
CA SER A 331 2.13 -44.75 -19.29
C SER A 331 3.56 -44.36 -18.89
N GLY A 332 4.43 -45.33 -18.60
CA GLY A 332 5.84 -45.10 -18.25
C GLY A 332 6.61 -44.08 -19.12
N PRO A 333 6.46 -44.07 -20.47
CA PRO A 333 7.13 -43.06 -21.31
C PRO A 333 6.53 -41.65 -21.18
N GLU A 334 5.24 -41.51 -20.90
CA GLU A 334 4.59 -40.21 -20.68
C GLU A 334 5.01 -39.61 -19.34
N LEU A 335 5.20 -40.42 -18.30
CA LEU A 335 5.74 -40.00 -17.01
C LEU A 335 7.17 -39.46 -17.13
N ALA A 336 8.03 -40.13 -17.90
CA ALA A 336 9.40 -39.65 -18.16
C ALA A 336 9.40 -38.29 -18.89
N ALA A 337 8.49 -38.10 -19.85
CA ALA A 337 8.35 -36.83 -20.56
C ALA A 337 7.75 -35.71 -19.68
N GLU A 338 6.86 -36.03 -18.74
CA GLU A 338 6.39 -35.10 -17.72
C GLU A 338 7.51 -34.68 -16.75
N GLN A 339 8.32 -35.64 -16.29
CA GLN A 339 9.45 -35.39 -15.39
C GLN A 339 10.52 -34.50 -16.04
N SER A 340 10.84 -34.75 -17.31
CA SER A 340 11.77 -33.91 -18.07
C SER A 340 11.29 -32.46 -18.16
N ARG A 341 10.00 -32.25 -18.45
CA ARG A 341 9.40 -30.91 -18.53
C ARG A 341 9.36 -30.20 -17.18
N ALA A 342 9.10 -30.91 -16.10
CA ALA A 342 9.14 -30.33 -14.76
C ALA A 342 10.56 -29.89 -14.39
N GLY A 343 11.57 -30.71 -14.69
CA GLY A 343 12.98 -30.39 -14.48
C GLY A 343 13.44 -29.14 -15.26
N GLU A 344 13.01 -28.98 -16.51
CA GLU A 344 13.33 -27.79 -17.32
C GLU A 344 12.72 -26.49 -16.75
N LEU A 345 11.69 -26.59 -15.93
CA LEU A 345 10.96 -25.47 -15.33
C LEU A 345 11.30 -25.24 -13.87
N SER A 346 12.35 -25.90 -13.37
CA SER A 346 12.77 -25.91 -11.96
C SER A 346 11.69 -26.39 -10.99
N LEU A 347 10.72 -27.17 -11.48
CA LEU A 347 9.69 -27.80 -10.66
C LEU A 347 10.15 -29.20 -10.21
N PRO A 348 9.62 -29.74 -9.09
CA PRO A 348 9.89 -31.12 -8.68
C PRO A 348 9.63 -32.10 -9.83
N LEU A 349 10.52 -33.08 -10.05
CA LEU A 349 10.39 -34.02 -11.18
C LEU A 349 9.01 -34.70 -11.19
N ARG A 350 8.48 -35.06 -10.02
CA ARG A 350 7.16 -35.69 -9.87
C ARG A 350 5.99 -34.69 -9.72
N TYR A 351 6.18 -33.43 -10.09
CA TYR A 351 5.20 -32.35 -9.84
C TYR A 351 3.79 -32.68 -10.35
N LEU A 352 3.63 -33.04 -11.63
CA LEU A 352 2.31 -33.35 -12.20
C LEU A 352 1.67 -34.60 -11.58
N GLU A 353 2.47 -35.54 -11.10
CA GLU A 353 1.99 -36.73 -10.40
C GLU A 353 1.46 -36.39 -9.01
N LEU A 354 2.27 -35.66 -8.21
CA LEU A 354 1.89 -35.21 -6.87
C LEU A 354 0.67 -34.30 -6.93
N ALA A 355 0.65 -33.34 -7.85
CA ALA A 355 -0.48 -32.43 -8.02
C ALA A 355 -1.77 -33.14 -8.47
N ARG A 356 -1.68 -34.21 -9.29
CA ARG A 356 -2.85 -35.06 -9.59
C ARG A 356 -3.33 -35.83 -8.37
N SER A 357 -2.43 -36.38 -7.55
CA SER A 357 -2.81 -37.13 -6.34
C SER A 357 -3.44 -36.26 -5.25
N ALA A 358 -3.02 -35.01 -5.13
CA ALA A 358 -3.56 -34.05 -4.17
C ALA A 358 -4.93 -33.47 -4.58
N GLN A 359 -5.38 -33.77 -5.81
CA GLN A 359 -6.66 -33.30 -6.28
C GLN A 359 -7.80 -34.13 -5.69
N GLU A 360 -8.64 -33.51 -4.86
CA GLU A 360 -9.83 -34.15 -4.31
C GLU A 360 -10.82 -34.53 -5.43
N ALA A 361 -10.90 -35.82 -5.76
CA ALA A 361 -11.82 -36.37 -6.76
C ALA A 361 -13.31 -36.12 -6.45
N GLY A 362 -13.63 -35.69 -5.22
CA GLY A 362 -14.97 -35.34 -4.76
C GLY A 362 -15.44 -33.92 -5.11
N SER A 363 -14.53 -33.00 -5.46
CA SER A 363 -14.87 -31.58 -5.66
C SER A 363 -15.73 -31.37 -6.91
N TRP A 364 -16.81 -30.59 -6.78
CA TRP A 364 -17.74 -30.26 -7.87
C TRP A 364 -17.00 -29.61 -9.05
N THR A 365 -16.06 -28.71 -8.78
CA THR A 365 -15.23 -28.03 -9.79
C THR A 365 -14.37 -29.01 -10.57
N VAL A 366 -13.79 -30.02 -9.90
CA VAL A 366 -12.98 -31.06 -10.52
C VAL A 366 -13.84 -31.97 -11.41
N ARG A 367 -15.09 -32.24 -11.04
CA ARG A 367 -16.03 -32.99 -11.88
C ARG A 367 -16.41 -32.22 -13.15
N MET A 368 -16.66 -30.92 -13.04
CA MET A 368 -17.01 -30.07 -14.18
C MET A 368 -15.84 -29.86 -15.15
N LEU A 369 -14.61 -29.88 -14.63
CA LEU A 369 -13.39 -29.69 -15.42
C LEU A 369 -12.63 -31.00 -15.70
N ARG A 370 -13.26 -32.16 -15.54
CA ARG A 370 -12.57 -33.47 -15.67
C ARG A 370 -11.95 -33.69 -17.05
N GLU A 371 -12.51 -33.08 -18.09
CA GLU A 371 -12.03 -33.16 -19.47
C GLU A 371 -10.86 -32.22 -19.76
N GLU A 372 -10.56 -31.29 -18.86
CA GLU A 372 -9.45 -30.35 -19.00
C GLU A 372 -8.16 -30.92 -18.37
N SER A 373 -7.01 -30.62 -18.96
CA SER A 373 -5.72 -31.05 -18.41
C SER A 373 -5.45 -30.40 -17.05
N LEU A 374 -4.57 -31.01 -16.24
CA LEU A 374 -4.21 -30.45 -14.95
C LEU A 374 -3.64 -29.02 -15.06
N PRO A 375 -2.72 -28.70 -16.00
CA PRO A 375 -2.23 -27.32 -16.12
C PRO A 375 -3.32 -26.30 -16.48
N ILE A 376 -4.32 -26.68 -17.28
CA ILE A 376 -5.48 -25.80 -17.59
C ILE A 376 -6.31 -25.57 -16.32
N ARG A 377 -6.52 -26.61 -15.50
CA ARG A 377 -7.26 -26.48 -14.24
C ARG A 377 -6.51 -25.59 -13.24
N LEU A 378 -5.21 -25.77 -13.09
CA LEU A 378 -4.36 -24.88 -12.28
C LEU A 378 -4.41 -23.44 -12.81
N ALA A 379 -4.43 -23.24 -14.13
CA ALA A 379 -4.58 -21.91 -14.72
C ALA A 379 -5.96 -21.27 -14.43
N VAL A 380 -7.02 -22.08 -14.26
CA VAL A 380 -8.35 -21.60 -13.82
C VAL A 380 -8.29 -21.15 -12.36
N TYR A 381 -7.71 -21.96 -11.47
CA TYR A 381 -7.52 -21.59 -10.06
C TYR A 381 -6.67 -20.32 -9.92
N HIS A 382 -5.55 -20.25 -10.63
CA HIS A 382 -4.70 -19.06 -10.72
C HIS A 382 -5.48 -17.81 -11.14
N LYS A 383 -6.52 -17.93 -11.98
CA LYS A 383 -7.33 -16.79 -12.44
C LYS A 383 -8.47 -16.42 -11.50
N LEU A 384 -9.07 -17.39 -10.81
CA LEU A 384 -10.24 -17.17 -9.96
C LEU A 384 -9.88 -16.83 -8.51
N LEU A 385 -8.80 -17.42 -7.99
CA LEU A 385 -8.38 -17.30 -6.59
C LEU A 385 -7.05 -16.54 -6.45
N GLY A 386 -6.17 -16.66 -7.45
CA GLY A 386 -4.85 -16.01 -7.45
C GLY A 386 -3.72 -17.03 -7.39
N PRO A 387 -2.44 -16.65 -7.56
CA PRO A 387 -1.31 -17.58 -7.50
C PRO A 387 -0.96 -18.05 -6.07
N ALA A 388 -1.25 -17.23 -5.05
CA ALA A 388 -0.88 -17.45 -3.65
C ALA A 388 -2.09 -17.70 -2.72
N ASP A 389 -3.09 -18.47 -3.17
CA ASP A 389 -4.28 -18.75 -2.35
C ASP A 389 -4.00 -19.87 -1.33
N ASP A 390 -4.25 -19.61 -0.04
CA ASP A 390 -3.99 -20.53 1.07
C ASP A 390 -4.81 -21.84 1.04
N THR A 391 -5.81 -21.95 0.15
CA THR A 391 -6.62 -23.16 0.00
C THR A 391 -5.98 -24.21 -0.92
N TYR A 392 -4.85 -23.90 -1.55
CA TYR A 392 -4.14 -24.84 -2.41
C TYR A 392 -3.44 -25.94 -1.60
N PRO A 393 -3.49 -27.20 -2.06
CA PRO A 393 -2.63 -28.25 -1.52
C PRO A 393 -1.17 -27.89 -1.76
N ASP A 394 -0.30 -28.15 -0.78
CA ASP A 394 1.16 -27.93 -0.90
C ASP A 394 1.76 -28.56 -2.16
N ALA A 395 1.22 -29.72 -2.57
CA ALA A 395 1.63 -30.43 -3.78
C ALA A 395 1.36 -29.67 -5.10
N TRP A 396 0.54 -28.62 -5.09
CA TRP A 396 0.28 -27.77 -6.25
C TRP A 396 1.25 -26.58 -6.32
N LEU A 397 1.89 -26.23 -5.21
CA LEU A 397 2.74 -25.06 -5.11
C LEU A 397 4.14 -25.37 -5.67
N ASP A 398 4.74 -24.37 -6.30
CA ASP A 398 6.16 -24.35 -6.61
C ASP A 398 6.94 -24.20 -5.28
N PRO A 399 7.82 -25.14 -4.92
CA PRO A 399 8.52 -25.12 -3.64
C PRO A 399 9.46 -23.92 -3.47
N VAL A 400 9.82 -23.23 -4.55
CA VAL A 400 10.68 -22.04 -4.49
C VAL A 400 9.86 -20.79 -4.19
N THR A 401 8.68 -20.66 -4.79
CA THR A 401 7.86 -19.44 -4.65
C THR A 401 6.75 -19.57 -3.61
N GLY A 402 6.35 -20.79 -3.24
CA GLY A 402 5.17 -21.02 -2.41
C GLY A 402 3.85 -20.71 -3.12
N GLU A 403 3.87 -20.48 -4.44
CA GLU A 403 2.71 -20.13 -5.26
C GLU A 403 2.42 -21.21 -6.32
N LEU A 404 1.27 -21.17 -6.98
CA LEU A 404 1.05 -21.96 -8.19
C LEU A 404 2.08 -21.61 -9.28
N PRO A 405 2.48 -22.58 -10.13
CA PRO A 405 3.35 -22.29 -11.27
C PRO A 405 2.76 -21.20 -12.16
N THR A 406 3.64 -20.34 -12.66
CA THR A 406 3.27 -19.24 -13.54
C THR A 406 2.51 -19.75 -14.76
N LEU A 407 1.66 -18.91 -15.35
CA LEU A 407 0.95 -19.28 -16.58
C LEU A 407 1.89 -19.74 -17.71
N GLN A 408 3.11 -19.20 -17.76
CA GLN A 408 4.12 -19.61 -18.74
C GLN A 408 4.63 -21.03 -18.47
N GLN A 409 4.91 -21.38 -17.21
CA GLN A 409 5.26 -22.74 -16.81
C GLN A 409 4.09 -23.71 -17.06
N LEU A 410 2.85 -23.32 -16.74
CA LEU A 410 1.67 -24.15 -17.01
C LEU A 410 1.45 -24.39 -18.51
N ALA A 411 1.69 -23.39 -19.35
CA ALA A 411 1.62 -23.55 -20.81
C ALA A 411 2.71 -24.51 -21.33
N ALA A 412 3.92 -24.43 -20.79
CA ALA A 412 5.03 -25.33 -21.11
C ALA A 412 4.75 -26.77 -20.63
N LEU A 413 4.21 -26.93 -19.42
CA LEU A 413 3.77 -28.23 -18.90
C LEU A 413 2.68 -28.88 -19.75
N ASP A 414 1.79 -28.09 -20.37
CA ASP A 414 0.73 -28.61 -21.26
C ASP A 414 1.14 -28.65 -22.74
N GLN A 415 2.37 -28.22 -23.08
CA GLN A 415 2.89 -28.12 -24.45
C GLN A 415 2.01 -27.27 -25.39
N ILE A 416 1.43 -26.20 -24.88
CA ILE A 416 0.59 -25.28 -25.67
C ILE A 416 1.13 -23.85 -25.63
N SER A 417 0.70 -23.04 -26.59
CA SER A 417 1.02 -21.62 -26.57
C SER A 417 0.27 -20.89 -25.45
N MET A 418 0.87 -19.83 -24.92
CA MET A 418 0.22 -18.95 -23.93
C MET A 418 -1.17 -18.42 -24.37
N PRO A 419 -1.38 -17.97 -25.62
CA PRO A 419 -2.72 -17.64 -26.12
C PRO A 419 -3.70 -18.81 -26.07
N THR A 420 -3.25 -20.03 -26.39
CA THR A 420 -4.09 -21.24 -26.32
C THR A 420 -4.47 -21.57 -24.89
N LEU A 421 -3.53 -21.49 -23.94
CA LEU A 421 -3.79 -21.69 -22.51
C LEU A 421 -4.84 -20.69 -22.01
N ARG A 422 -4.67 -19.40 -22.33
CA ARG A 422 -5.62 -18.34 -21.93
C ARG A 422 -7.01 -18.58 -22.51
N LYS A 423 -7.10 -19.02 -23.77
CA LYS A 423 -8.38 -19.35 -24.42
C LYS A 423 -9.07 -20.52 -23.72
N ARG A 424 -8.39 -21.65 -23.55
CA ARG A 424 -8.95 -22.85 -22.91
C ARG A 424 -9.33 -22.61 -21.44
N ARG A 425 -8.51 -21.85 -20.71
CA ARG A 425 -8.82 -21.41 -19.35
C ARG A 425 -10.12 -20.60 -19.30
N ASN A 426 -10.30 -19.62 -20.20
CA ASN A 426 -11.52 -18.83 -20.23
C ASN A 426 -12.74 -19.69 -20.59
N GLU A 427 -12.61 -20.60 -21.57
CA GLU A 427 -13.67 -21.56 -21.92
C GLU A 427 -14.04 -22.46 -20.72
N ALA A 428 -13.05 -22.91 -19.93
CA ALA A 428 -13.27 -23.67 -18.71
C ALA A 428 -13.97 -22.85 -17.61
N ILE A 429 -13.62 -21.58 -17.45
CA ILE A 429 -14.32 -20.65 -16.54
C ILE A 429 -15.77 -20.44 -16.98
N ASP A 430 -16.02 -20.27 -18.28
CA ASP A 430 -17.37 -20.11 -18.82
C ASP A 430 -18.22 -21.37 -18.59
N LYS A 431 -17.63 -22.58 -18.71
CA LYS A 431 -18.28 -23.85 -18.34
C LYS A 431 -18.69 -23.87 -16.87
N LEU A 432 -17.83 -23.42 -15.96
CA LEU A 432 -18.15 -23.34 -14.53
C LEU A 432 -19.30 -22.37 -14.25
N TYR A 433 -19.30 -21.19 -14.87
CA TYR A 433 -20.39 -20.22 -14.71
C TYR A 433 -21.71 -20.74 -15.28
N ALA A 434 -21.69 -21.39 -16.45
CA ALA A 434 -22.88 -21.99 -17.06
C ALA A 434 -23.45 -23.12 -16.18
N ALA A 435 -22.60 -23.97 -15.61
CA ALA A 435 -23.01 -25.05 -14.71
C ALA A 435 -23.60 -24.52 -13.39
N ASN A 436 -23.05 -23.44 -12.84
CA ASN A 436 -23.58 -22.81 -11.63
C ASN A 436 -24.95 -22.14 -11.87
N ALA A 437 -25.14 -21.53 -13.05
CA ALA A 437 -26.42 -20.96 -13.45
C ALA A 437 -27.52 -22.01 -13.68
N ALA A 438 -27.15 -23.20 -14.19
CA ALA A 438 -28.05 -24.33 -14.37
C ALA A 438 -28.42 -25.04 -13.06
N ALA A 439 -27.55 -25.00 -12.05
CA ALA A 439 -27.82 -25.56 -10.72
C ALA A 439 -28.71 -24.67 -9.82
N ALA A 440 -28.88 -23.39 -10.19
CA ALA A 440 -29.70 -22.41 -9.49
C ALA A 440 -31.16 -22.30 -10.03
N GLN A 441 -31.47 -23.03 -11.11
CA GLN A 441 -32.82 -23.24 -11.65
C GLN A 441 -33.36 -24.59 -11.17
#